data_AF-X0SAN8-F1
#
_entry.id   AF-X0SAN8-F1
#
_cell.length_a   1.000
_cell.length_b   1.000
_cell.length_c   1.000
_cell.angle_alpha   90.00
_cell.angle_beta   90.00
_cell.angle_gamma   90.00
#
_symmetry.space_group_name_H-M   'P 1'
#
loop_
_entity.id
_entity.type
_entity.pdbx_description
1 polymer ?
#
loop_
_entity_poly.entity_id
_entity_poly.type
_entity_poly.pdbx_seq_one_letter_code
_entity_poly.pdbx_strand_id
1 'polypeptide(L)'
;MLDFRSYSIDFPVVIGPNIGYPLFIKYESSTDNSIFNFDLLIVAPQESDKDTLKDKLDGNIDITPLLRLEAESSKKNSADKNVAVRGKKILLKIKSVEHIDIVPINMVKYLESENYLNPASHFDKFASFGNLSNYFKVSASFKPPTEVKEILKTRNFVMFDIIQNIPNRLVRTNFHSLVLTKQDWKDFTFIQATDIHIAKRNDEILEKIKTTISKKIRSKIKSFISDLRDKEIPPLEQRFVNPNNQLRKLIKVVNKKVLNNDIDFLVVTGDIIDFCLISALGKLEDMVNFHLPNTNWVIFRDILLNKEEYFKPGMINGEELLCPIFTVPGNHDFRLAHYDLRWGLMYKKIGLVLSEALLIFDHWVADPVRALTPLRICLINYWQEI
;
A
#
# COMPACT_ATOMS: atom_id res chain seq x y z
N MET A 1 2.76 0.25 14.47
CA MET A 1 3.16 0.96 13.24
C MET A 1 3.98 2.17 13.66
N LEU A 2 5.15 2.38 13.06
CA LEU A 2 6.06 3.48 13.43
C LEU A 2 5.76 4.70 12.56
N ASP A 3 5.56 5.88 13.18
CA ASP A 3 5.84 7.14 12.48
C ASP A 3 7.28 7.53 12.83
N PHE A 4 8.17 7.46 11.84
CA PHE A 4 9.59 7.77 12.01
C PHE A 4 9.85 9.22 12.44
N ARG A 5 8.88 10.12 12.29
CA ARG A 5 9.01 11.54 12.68
C ARG A 5 8.69 11.78 14.15
N SER A 6 7.94 10.89 14.78
CA SER A 6 7.47 11.06 16.16
C SER A 6 8.36 10.40 17.20
N TYR A 7 9.31 9.58 16.75
CA TYR A 7 10.23 8.86 17.62
C TYR A 7 11.64 9.10 17.09
N SER A 8 12.55 9.63 17.92
CA SER A 8 13.99 9.61 17.60
C SER A 8 14.37 8.15 17.40
N ILE A 9 14.72 7.73 16.19
CA ILE A 9 15.15 6.36 15.92
C ILE A 9 16.66 6.40 15.75
N ASP A 10 17.37 5.69 16.62
CA ASP A 10 18.84 5.62 16.60
C ASP A 10 19.34 4.31 15.95
N PHE A 11 18.46 3.70 15.14
CA PHE A 11 18.67 2.42 14.50
C PHE A 11 18.41 2.55 12.99
N PRO A 12 19.23 1.92 12.13
CA PRO A 12 19.02 1.94 10.69
C PRO A 12 17.69 1.33 10.27
N VAL A 13 17.12 1.80 9.17
CA VAL A 13 15.79 1.39 8.68
C VAL A 13 15.90 0.96 7.22
N VAL A 14 15.38 -0.22 6.90
CA VAL A 14 15.23 -0.67 5.51
C VAL A 14 14.09 0.10 4.86
N ILE A 15 14.41 0.89 3.84
CA ILE A 15 13.44 1.63 3.04
C ILE A 15 13.02 0.80 1.82
N GLY A 16 14.00 0.20 1.13
CA GLY A 16 13.78 -0.49 -0.13
C GLY A 16 14.51 -1.84 -0.21
N PRO A 17 13.97 -2.81 -0.97
CA PRO A 17 12.71 -2.73 -1.72
C PRO A 17 11.47 -2.78 -0.81
N ASN A 18 10.29 -2.44 -1.36
CA ASN A 18 9.02 -2.32 -0.63
C ASN A 18 7.82 -2.80 -1.49
N ILE A 19 6.59 -2.71 -0.98
CA ILE A 19 5.40 -3.30 -1.62
C ILE A 19 5.06 -2.66 -2.97
N GLY A 20 5.29 -1.35 -3.12
CA GLY A 20 5.04 -0.58 -4.34
C GLY A 20 6.22 -0.53 -5.30
N TYR A 21 7.40 -0.98 -4.88
CA TYR A 21 8.59 -1.12 -5.71
C TYR A 21 9.37 -2.40 -5.36
N PRO A 22 8.82 -3.58 -5.69
CA PRO A 22 9.45 -4.85 -5.40
C PRO A 22 10.69 -5.09 -6.26
N LEU A 23 11.70 -5.76 -5.68
CA LEU A 23 12.91 -6.17 -6.39
C LEU A 23 12.76 -7.59 -6.95
N PHE A 24 13.07 -7.76 -8.23
CA PHE A 24 13.05 -9.06 -8.90
C PHE A 24 14.46 -9.64 -9.00
N ILE A 25 14.64 -10.86 -8.48
CA ILE A 25 15.84 -11.67 -8.62
C ILE A 25 15.52 -12.83 -9.56
N LYS A 26 16.36 -13.04 -10.57
CA LYS A 26 16.24 -14.19 -11.48
C LYS A 26 16.63 -15.49 -10.77
N TYR A 27 15.76 -16.49 -10.87
CA TYR A 27 15.95 -17.84 -10.37
C TYR A 27 16.55 -18.72 -11.45
N GLU A 28 17.79 -19.15 -11.24
CA GLU A 28 18.47 -20.10 -12.11
C GLU A 28 18.36 -21.52 -11.52
N SER A 29 17.59 -22.35 -12.20
CA SER A 29 17.25 -23.72 -11.77
C SER A 29 18.44 -24.70 -11.71
N SER A 30 19.60 -24.32 -12.27
CA SER A 30 20.71 -25.23 -12.55
C SER A 30 21.59 -25.59 -11.34
N THR A 31 21.41 -24.98 -10.16
CA THR A 31 22.23 -25.30 -9.00
C THR A 31 21.45 -25.40 -7.69
N ASP A 32 21.42 -26.60 -7.11
CA ASP A 32 20.75 -26.87 -5.83
C ASP A 32 21.34 -26.09 -4.63
N ASN A 33 22.49 -25.44 -4.82
CA ASN A 33 23.19 -24.64 -3.82
C ASN A 33 23.31 -23.15 -4.18
N SER A 34 22.47 -22.63 -5.08
CA SER A 34 22.49 -21.20 -5.43
C SER A 34 22.31 -20.32 -4.19
N ILE A 35 23.26 -19.41 -3.99
CA ILE A 35 23.14 -18.28 -3.07
C ILE A 35 22.70 -17.09 -3.91
N PHE A 36 21.60 -16.46 -3.51
CA PHE A 36 21.06 -15.30 -4.20
C PHE A 36 21.54 -14.05 -3.47
N ASN A 37 21.92 -13.03 -4.23
CA ASN A 37 22.38 -11.74 -3.71
C ASN A 37 21.41 -10.67 -4.17
N PHE A 38 21.25 -9.64 -3.35
CA PHE A 38 20.47 -8.46 -3.66
C PHE A 38 20.88 -7.31 -2.76
N ASP A 39 20.49 -6.09 -3.15
CA ASP A 39 20.81 -4.89 -2.41
C ASP A 39 19.57 -4.34 -1.70
N LEU A 40 19.82 -3.75 -0.53
CA LEU A 40 18.85 -3.03 0.28
C LEU A 40 19.21 -1.55 0.30
N LEU A 41 18.20 -0.69 0.22
CA LEU A 41 18.34 0.73 0.54
C LEU A 41 18.03 0.93 2.03
N ILE A 42 19.00 1.46 2.76
CA ILE A 42 18.89 1.72 4.20
C ILE A 42 19.13 3.19 4.48
N VAL A 43 18.33 3.75 5.40
CA VAL A 43 18.61 5.06 6.01
C VAL A 43 19.00 4.87 7.47
N ALA A 44 20.01 5.61 7.92
CA ALA A 44 20.58 5.50 9.25
C ALA A 44 20.81 6.91 9.86
N PRO A 45 21.08 6.97 11.19
CA PRO A 45 21.49 8.22 11.82
C PRO A 45 22.75 8.79 11.17
N GLN A 46 22.87 10.12 11.16
CA GLN A 46 23.96 10.84 10.49
C GLN A 46 25.37 10.33 10.88
N GLU A 47 25.58 10.04 12.17
CA GLU A 47 26.85 9.57 12.74
C GLU A 47 27.16 8.09 12.48
N SER A 48 26.34 7.38 11.68
CA SER A 48 26.55 5.95 11.42
C SER A 48 27.70 5.75 10.44
N ASP A 49 28.65 4.88 10.79
CA ASP A 49 29.67 4.38 9.88
C ASP A 49 29.32 2.98 9.34
N LYS A 50 30.07 2.52 8.34
CA LYS A 50 29.79 1.26 7.63
C LYS A 50 29.94 0.02 8.52
N ASP A 51 30.91 0.01 9.42
CA ASP A 51 31.25 -1.15 10.23
C ASP A 51 30.22 -1.31 11.35
N THR A 52 29.90 -0.21 12.05
CA THR A 52 28.84 -0.21 13.07
C THR A 52 27.47 -0.51 12.49
N LEU A 53 27.20 -0.07 11.25
CA LEU A 53 25.95 -0.36 10.56
C LEU A 53 25.84 -1.85 10.21
N LYS A 54 26.90 -2.48 9.72
CA LYS A 54 26.90 -3.91 9.41
C LYS A 54 26.56 -4.74 10.65
N ASP A 55 27.20 -4.46 11.78
CA ASP A 55 26.97 -5.17 13.05
C ASP A 55 25.54 -4.98 13.58
N LYS A 56 24.97 -3.77 13.40
CA LYS A 56 23.57 -3.53 13.77
C LYS A 56 22.59 -4.31 12.90
N LEU A 57 22.89 -4.51 11.62
CA LEU A 57 21.99 -5.16 10.67
C LEU A 57 22.09 -6.68 10.67
N ASP A 58 23.29 -7.22 10.90
CA ASP A 58 23.53 -8.65 10.93
C ASP A 58 22.74 -9.30 12.07
N GLY A 59 22.02 -10.39 11.76
CA GLY A 59 21.09 -11.01 12.72
C GLY A 59 19.74 -10.30 12.90
N ASN A 60 19.55 -9.10 12.35
CA ASN A 60 18.34 -8.29 12.54
C ASN A 60 17.47 -8.16 11.29
N ILE A 61 17.88 -8.71 10.15
CA ILE A 61 17.07 -8.74 8.93
C ILE A 61 16.84 -10.18 8.47
N ASP A 62 15.56 -10.54 8.37
CA ASP A 62 15.08 -11.79 7.82
C ASP A 62 14.28 -11.51 6.55
N ILE A 63 14.09 -12.54 5.72
CA ILE A 63 13.03 -12.58 4.71
C ILE A 63 12.08 -13.74 5.00
N THR A 64 10.84 -13.63 4.53
CA THR A 64 9.85 -14.71 4.69
C THR A 64 9.05 -14.91 3.40
N PRO A 65 9.07 -16.12 2.81
CA PRO A 65 8.37 -16.38 1.56
C PRO A 65 6.85 -16.41 1.77
N LEU A 66 6.11 -15.98 0.74
CA LEU A 66 4.67 -16.11 0.65
C LEU A 66 4.34 -17.41 -0.10
N LEU A 67 3.62 -18.32 0.56
CA LEU A 67 3.44 -19.68 0.11
C LEU A 67 2.13 -19.87 -0.67
N ARG A 68 1.01 -19.50 -0.05
CA ARG A 68 -0.35 -19.69 -0.59
C ARG A 68 -1.34 -18.78 0.14
N LEU A 69 -2.58 -18.72 -0.33
CA LEU A 69 -3.68 -18.19 0.49
C LEU A 69 -4.21 -19.28 1.41
N GLU A 70 -4.60 -18.88 2.61
CA GLU A 70 -5.39 -19.70 3.52
C GLU A 70 -6.49 -18.84 4.13
N ALA A 71 -7.68 -19.43 4.31
CA ALA A 71 -8.78 -18.78 4.98
C ALA A 71 -8.48 -18.78 6.48
N GLU A 72 -8.19 -17.62 7.06
CA GLU A 72 -8.10 -17.48 8.51
C GLU A 72 -9.52 -17.46 9.10
N SER A 73 -9.85 -18.48 9.89
CA SER A 73 -11.06 -18.49 10.71
C SER A 73 -10.92 -17.45 11.81
N SER A 74 -11.47 -16.26 11.59
CA SER A 74 -11.47 -15.22 12.61
C SER A 74 -12.44 -15.59 13.77
N LYS A 75 -12.01 -15.40 15.02
CA LYS A 75 -12.89 -15.61 16.19
C LYS A 75 -14.01 -14.57 16.18
N LYS A 76 -15.27 -15.04 16.20
CA LYS A 76 -16.55 -14.32 16.42
C LYS A 76 -16.71 -12.98 15.67
N ASN A 77 -17.50 -13.02 14.59
CA ASN A 77 -18.14 -11.90 13.87
C ASN A 77 -17.37 -11.18 12.74
N SER A 78 -16.28 -11.74 12.22
CA SER A 78 -15.69 -11.28 10.95
C SER A 78 -15.75 -12.37 9.87
N ALA A 79 -15.92 -11.97 8.61
CA ALA A 79 -15.82 -12.87 7.47
C ALA A 79 -14.42 -13.52 7.45
N ASP A 80 -14.32 -14.77 6.97
CA ASP A 80 -13.04 -15.43 6.77
C ASP A 80 -12.10 -14.54 5.94
N LYS A 81 -10.90 -14.28 6.46
CA LYS A 81 -9.90 -13.46 5.78
C LYS A 81 -8.97 -14.38 4.99
N ASN A 82 -8.98 -14.25 3.69
CA ASN A 82 -8.01 -14.92 2.82
C ASN A 82 -6.70 -14.14 2.82
N VAL A 83 -5.76 -14.55 3.65
CA VAL A 83 -4.43 -13.92 3.78
C VAL A 83 -3.34 -14.87 3.31
N ALA A 84 -2.19 -14.31 2.93
CA ALA A 84 -1.06 -15.11 2.50
C ALA A 84 -0.41 -15.81 3.70
N VAL A 85 -0.28 -17.13 3.58
CA VAL A 85 0.51 -17.96 4.49
C VAL A 85 1.98 -17.66 4.26
N ARG A 86 2.64 -17.23 5.32
CA ARG A 86 4.06 -16.91 5.37
C ARG A 86 4.85 -18.13 5.83
N GLY A 87 5.93 -18.45 5.13
CA GLY A 87 6.78 -19.59 5.43
C GLY A 87 7.76 -19.34 6.58
N LYS A 88 8.79 -20.20 6.67
CA LYS A 88 9.83 -20.04 7.68
C LYS A 88 10.68 -18.78 7.38
N LYS A 89 11.04 -18.04 8.43
CA LYS A 89 12.02 -16.95 8.36
C LYS A 89 13.37 -17.46 7.86
N ILE A 90 13.97 -16.71 6.95
CA ILE A 90 15.28 -16.95 6.37
C ILE A 90 16.16 -15.77 6.77
N LEU A 91 17.16 -16.04 7.60
CA LEU A 91 18.11 -15.02 8.02
C LEU A 91 18.95 -14.57 6.82
N LEU A 92 19.07 -13.25 6.62
CA LEU A 92 19.96 -12.70 5.61
C LEU A 92 21.40 -12.66 6.12
N LYS A 93 22.35 -12.95 5.23
CA LYS A 93 23.77 -12.73 5.48
C LYS A 93 24.21 -11.42 4.84
N ILE A 94 24.58 -10.44 5.66
CA ILE A 94 25.08 -9.14 5.19
C ILE A 94 26.50 -9.30 4.62
N LYS A 95 26.71 -8.84 3.39
CA LYS A 95 27.99 -8.95 2.67
C LYS A 95 28.81 -7.68 2.79
N SER A 96 28.24 -6.57 2.35
CA SER A 96 28.88 -5.26 2.32
C SER A 96 27.89 -4.16 2.64
N VAL A 97 28.44 -3.03 3.09
CA VAL A 97 27.71 -1.81 3.40
C VAL A 97 28.45 -0.67 2.71
N GLU A 98 27.76 0.06 1.85
CA GLU A 98 28.32 1.14 1.06
C GLU A 98 27.49 2.39 1.27
N HIS A 99 28.15 3.49 1.64
CA HIS A 99 27.50 4.80 1.69
C HIS A 99 27.11 5.22 0.27
N ILE A 100 25.93 5.81 0.13
CA ILE A 100 25.44 6.30 -1.15
C ILE A 100 24.89 7.72 -0.99
N ASP A 101 25.20 8.56 -1.96
CA ASP A 101 24.68 9.93 -2.01
C ASP A 101 23.38 9.98 -2.79
N ILE A 102 22.56 10.97 -2.47
CA ILE A 102 21.39 11.34 -3.27
C ILE A 102 21.87 11.84 -4.62
N VAL A 103 21.51 11.14 -5.69
CA VAL A 103 21.80 11.58 -7.06
C VAL A 103 20.57 12.31 -7.60
N PRO A 104 20.67 13.60 -8.00
CA PRO A 104 19.56 14.33 -8.59
C PRO A 104 19.05 13.69 -9.90
N ILE A 105 17.74 13.73 -10.13
CA ILE A 105 17.07 13.12 -11.30
C ILE A 105 17.55 13.65 -12.66
N ASN A 106 18.11 14.85 -12.68
CA ASN A 106 18.64 15.49 -13.89
C ASN A 106 20.10 15.09 -14.20
N MET A 107 20.72 14.21 -13.41
CA MET A 107 22.07 13.70 -13.66
C MET A 107 22.03 12.41 -14.46
N VAL A 108 22.96 12.21 -15.40
CA VAL A 108 23.08 10.95 -16.17
C VAL A 108 23.28 9.75 -15.25
N LYS A 109 24.06 9.92 -14.18
CA LYS A 109 24.27 8.91 -13.13
C LYS A 109 22.96 8.40 -12.52
N TYR A 110 21.89 9.20 -12.51
CA TYR A 110 20.56 8.76 -12.06
C TYR A 110 20.02 7.65 -12.96
N LEU A 111 20.08 7.84 -14.28
CA LEU A 111 19.56 6.90 -15.28
C LEU A 111 20.40 5.61 -15.36
N GLU A 112 21.68 5.71 -15.03
CA GLU A 112 22.60 4.56 -15.00
C GLU A 112 22.55 3.78 -13.68
N SER A 113 21.98 4.36 -12.63
CA SER A 113 21.83 3.72 -11.33
C SER A 113 20.60 2.81 -11.27
N GLU A 114 20.66 1.74 -10.47
CA GLU A 114 19.46 0.99 -10.11
C GLU A 114 18.50 1.93 -9.35
N ASN A 115 17.40 2.34 -9.99
CA ASN A 115 16.54 3.44 -9.53
C ASN A 115 16.08 3.34 -8.06
N TYR A 116 15.86 2.13 -7.51
CA TYR A 116 15.41 1.97 -6.11
C TYR A 116 16.52 2.13 -5.08
N LEU A 117 17.78 2.00 -5.48
CA LEU A 117 18.92 2.20 -4.60
C LEU A 117 19.29 3.68 -4.50
N ASN A 118 18.82 4.54 -5.40
CA ASN A 118 19.08 5.96 -5.30
C ASN A 118 18.10 6.62 -4.31
N PRO A 119 18.57 7.12 -3.15
CA PRO A 119 17.67 7.76 -2.21
C PRO A 119 17.09 9.04 -2.81
N ALA A 120 15.80 9.24 -2.64
CA ALA A 120 15.14 10.38 -3.24
C ALA A 120 15.33 11.64 -2.38
N SER A 121 15.67 12.77 -3.01
CA SER A 121 15.90 14.06 -2.32
C SER A 121 14.73 14.56 -1.47
N HIS A 122 13.52 14.08 -1.76
CA HIS A 122 12.34 14.41 -0.98
C HIS A 122 12.28 13.69 0.37
N PHE A 123 13.01 12.59 0.57
CA PHE A 123 13.11 11.92 1.87
C PHE A 123 13.66 12.89 2.92
N ASP A 124 14.79 13.54 2.64
CA ASP A 124 15.39 14.54 3.53
C ASP A 124 14.57 15.81 3.63
N LYS A 125 14.13 16.34 2.47
CA LYS A 125 13.37 17.61 2.41
C LYS A 125 12.13 17.60 3.30
N PHE A 126 11.48 16.44 3.42
CA PHE A 126 10.25 16.28 4.22
C PHE A 126 10.49 15.53 5.53
N ALA A 127 11.74 15.30 5.92
CA ALA A 127 12.11 14.49 7.09
C ALA A 127 11.31 13.18 7.16
N SER A 128 11.20 12.50 6.01
CA SER A 128 10.32 11.33 5.85
C SER A 128 10.70 10.20 6.80
N PHE A 129 11.97 10.13 7.23
CA PHE A 129 12.44 9.15 8.21
C PHE A 129 12.94 9.82 9.51
N GLY A 130 12.40 10.99 9.86
CA GLY A 130 12.73 11.71 11.09
C GLY A 130 14.17 12.23 11.09
N ASN A 131 14.96 11.79 12.06
CA ASN A 131 16.38 12.14 12.21
C ASN A 131 17.34 11.27 11.36
N LEU A 132 16.81 10.30 10.62
CA LEU A 132 17.59 9.44 9.72
C LEU A 132 17.76 10.15 8.38
N SER A 133 19.00 10.43 7.99
CA SER A 133 19.35 11.20 6.79
C SER A 133 20.61 10.70 6.07
N ASN A 134 21.22 9.62 6.56
CA ASN A 134 22.41 9.03 5.96
C ASN A 134 22.04 7.72 5.26
N TYR A 135 22.44 7.55 4.00
CA TYR A 135 21.94 6.47 3.14
C TYR A 135 23.02 5.46 2.79
N PHE A 136 22.61 4.19 2.77
CA PHE A 136 23.49 3.07 2.52
C PHE A 136 22.86 2.06 1.58
N LYS A 137 23.67 1.55 0.65
CA LYS A 137 23.42 0.31 -0.07
C LYS A 137 23.99 -0.84 0.76
N VAL A 138 23.14 -1.80 1.10
CA VAL A 138 23.55 -2.99 1.85
C VAL A 138 23.32 -4.24 1.01
N SER A 139 24.40 -4.88 0.60
CA SER A 139 24.34 -6.12 -0.14
C SER A 139 24.10 -7.28 0.82
N ALA A 140 23.02 -8.00 0.60
CA ALA A 140 22.60 -9.15 1.38
C ALA A 140 22.55 -10.41 0.52
N SER A 141 22.61 -11.57 1.17
CA SER A 141 22.47 -12.85 0.49
C SER A 141 21.65 -13.84 1.29
N PHE A 142 21.00 -14.76 0.59
CA PHE A 142 20.25 -15.85 1.20
C PHE A 142 20.30 -17.11 0.35
N LYS A 143 19.96 -18.23 0.98
CA LYS A 143 19.74 -19.51 0.29
C LYS A 143 18.26 -19.88 0.42
N PRO A 144 17.54 -20.10 -0.68
CA PRO A 144 16.12 -20.44 -0.61
C PRO A 144 15.95 -21.84 0.03
N PRO A 145 15.00 -22.00 0.96
CA PRO A 145 14.68 -23.29 1.54
C PRO A 145 14.03 -24.21 0.50
N THR A 146 14.02 -25.52 0.77
CA THR A 146 13.43 -26.54 -0.12
C THR A 146 11.99 -26.21 -0.52
N GLU A 147 11.18 -25.71 0.41
CA GLU A 147 9.79 -25.32 0.16
C GLU A 147 9.65 -24.28 -0.95
N VAL A 148 10.51 -23.24 -0.98
CA VAL A 148 10.51 -22.22 -2.04
C VAL A 148 10.84 -22.86 -3.39
N LYS A 149 11.81 -23.78 -3.42
CA LYS A 149 12.17 -24.49 -4.65
C LYS A 149 11.01 -25.34 -5.18
N GLU A 150 10.30 -26.05 -4.29
CA GLU A 150 9.13 -26.84 -4.67
C GLU A 150 8.02 -25.96 -5.25
N ILE A 151 7.77 -24.78 -4.68
CA ILE A 151 6.80 -23.83 -5.25
C ILE A 151 7.24 -23.38 -6.65
N LEU A 152 8.51 -23.03 -6.84
CA LEU A 152 9.04 -22.59 -8.13
C LEU A 152 9.01 -23.66 -9.23
N LYS A 153 8.88 -24.95 -8.89
CA LYS A 153 8.62 -26.01 -9.90
C LYS A 153 7.27 -25.80 -10.60
N THR A 154 6.28 -25.24 -9.90
CA THR A 154 4.91 -25.08 -10.41
C THR A 154 4.54 -23.63 -10.69
N ARG A 155 5.13 -22.66 -9.97
CA ARG A 155 4.86 -21.23 -10.13
C ARG A 155 5.98 -20.48 -10.84
N ASN A 156 5.65 -19.37 -11.51
CA ASN A 156 6.63 -18.48 -12.15
C ASN A 156 7.54 -17.79 -11.13
N PHE A 157 7.01 -17.43 -9.97
CA PHE A 157 7.75 -16.69 -8.95
C PHE A 157 7.30 -17.03 -7.52
N VAL A 158 8.09 -16.58 -6.55
CA VAL A 158 7.75 -16.54 -5.13
C VAL A 158 8.08 -15.15 -4.60
N MET A 159 7.13 -14.53 -3.89
CA MET A 159 7.35 -13.25 -3.20
C MET A 159 7.84 -13.46 -1.77
N PHE A 160 8.52 -12.47 -1.22
CA PHE A 160 8.98 -12.45 0.15
C PHE A 160 8.65 -11.11 0.81
N ASP A 161 8.33 -11.18 2.09
CA ASP A 161 8.36 -10.04 3.00
C ASP A 161 9.80 -9.87 3.53
N ILE A 162 10.32 -8.65 3.60
CA ILE A 162 11.56 -8.32 4.34
C ILE A 162 11.16 -7.89 5.75
N ILE A 163 11.71 -8.55 6.75
CA ILE A 163 11.40 -8.35 8.16
C ILE A 163 12.64 -7.79 8.84
N GLN A 164 12.52 -6.60 9.42
CA GLN A 164 13.58 -5.96 10.21
C GLN A 164 13.18 -5.92 11.68
N ASN A 165 13.99 -6.53 12.53
CA ASN A 165 13.85 -6.47 13.98
C ASN A 165 14.60 -5.23 14.49
N ILE A 166 13.87 -4.22 14.99
CA ILE A 166 14.49 -3.02 15.58
C ILE A 166 14.55 -3.23 17.10
N PRO A 167 15.76 -3.34 17.70
CA PRO A 167 15.91 -3.62 19.12
C PRO A 167 15.11 -2.65 20.01
N ASN A 168 14.41 -3.20 21.01
CA ASN A 168 13.62 -2.45 21.98
C ASN A 168 12.50 -1.57 21.40
N ARG A 169 12.10 -1.79 20.14
CA ARG A 169 10.99 -1.06 19.50
C ARG A 169 9.94 -1.99 18.94
N LEU A 170 10.12 -2.45 17.71
CA LEU A 170 9.17 -3.30 17.01
C LEU A 170 9.79 -3.95 15.78
N VAL A 171 9.03 -4.88 15.23
CA VAL A 171 9.28 -5.51 13.95
C VAL A 171 8.69 -4.65 12.84
N ARG A 172 9.54 -4.23 11.90
CA ARG A 172 9.13 -3.59 10.66
C ARG A 172 9.06 -4.65 9.55
N THR A 173 8.09 -4.52 8.67
CA THR A 173 7.93 -5.43 7.53
C THR A 173 7.72 -4.64 6.26
N ASN A 174 8.62 -4.80 5.30
CA ASN A 174 8.40 -4.38 3.92
C ASN A 174 7.72 -5.55 3.20
N PHE A 175 6.40 -5.48 3.09
CA PHE A 175 5.59 -6.54 2.50
C PHE A 175 5.87 -6.70 1.00
N HIS A 176 5.79 -7.92 0.50
CA HIS A 176 5.84 -8.26 -0.94
C HIS A 176 7.03 -7.63 -1.69
N SER A 177 8.13 -7.39 -0.99
CA SER A 177 9.21 -6.50 -1.41
C SER A 177 10.27 -7.17 -2.25
N LEU A 178 10.38 -8.50 -2.18
CA LEU A 178 11.36 -9.26 -2.95
C LEU A 178 10.67 -10.37 -3.72
N VAL A 179 11.08 -10.59 -4.96
CA VAL A 179 10.50 -11.58 -5.87
C VAL A 179 11.60 -12.44 -6.45
N LEU A 180 11.54 -13.74 -6.22
CA LEU A 180 12.39 -14.71 -6.89
C LEU A 180 11.61 -15.28 -8.08
N THR A 181 12.04 -14.99 -9.31
CA THR A 181 11.27 -15.29 -10.54
C THR A 181 12.04 -16.14 -11.54
N LYS A 182 11.36 -17.02 -12.27
CA LYS A 182 11.93 -17.75 -13.42
C LYS A 182 11.98 -16.92 -14.70
N GLN A 183 11.24 -15.81 -14.74
CA GLN A 183 11.08 -15.00 -15.94
C GLN A 183 12.25 -14.04 -16.14
N ASP A 184 12.36 -13.52 -17.36
CA ASP A 184 13.24 -12.43 -17.74
C ASP A 184 12.42 -11.22 -18.21
N TRP A 185 13.02 -10.04 -18.26
CA TRP A 185 12.34 -8.79 -18.61
C TRP A 185 11.62 -8.81 -19.96
N LYS A 186 12.11 -9.61 -20.90
CA LYS A 186 11.52 -9.78 -22.23
C LYS A 186 10.26 -10.65 -22.25
N ASP A 187 10.01 -11.42 -21.20
CA ASP A 187 8.98 -12.46 -21.16
C ASP A 187 7.86 -12.16 -20.13
N PHE A 188 7.94 -11.03 -19.43
CA PHE A 188 6.94 -10.67 -18.43
C PHE A 188 5.57 -10.34 -19.01
N THR A 189 4.53 -10.85 -18.35
CA THR A 189 3.14 -10.48 -18.57
C THR A 189 2.61 -9.71 -17.36
N PHE A 190 1.98 -8.56 -17.61
CA PHE A 190 1.44 -7.73 -16.53
C PHE A 190 0.06 -7.15 -16.85
N ILE A 191 -0.64 -6.74 -15.80
CA ILE A 191 -1.85 -5.93 -15.88
C ILE A 191 -1.50 -4.51 -15.46
N GLN A 192 -2.06 -3.52 -16.15
CA GLN A 192 -2.02 -2.13 -15.71
C GLN A 192 -3.42 -1.68 -15.24
N ALA A 193 -3.48 -1.05 -14.08
CA ALA A 193 -4.64 -0.33 -13.57
C ALA A 193 -4.27 1.13 -13.30
N THR A 194 -5.26 2.01 -13.39
CA THR A 194 -5.07 3.46 -13.19
C THR A 194 -6.33 4.04 -12.56
N ASP A 195 -6.18 5.17 -11.85
CA ASP A 195 -7.29 5.92 -11.26
C ASP A 195 -8.18 5.06 -10.33
N ILE A 196 -7.55 4.31 -9.41
CA ILE A 196 -8.28 3.42 -8.51
C ILE A 196 -8.97 4.15 -7.34
N HIS A 197 -8.52 5.37 -7.01
CA HIS A 197 -9.14 6.31 -6.07
C HIS A 197 -9.60 5.68 -4.75
N ILE A 198 -8.67 5.00 -4.06
CA ILE A 198 -8.95 4.35 -2.78
C ILE A 198 -9.18 5.39 -1.69
N ALA A 199 -10.23 5.20 -0.90
CA ALA A 199 -10.52 6.03 0.26
C ALA A 199 -11.42 5.31 1.27
N LYS A 200 -11.21 5.54 2.57
CA LYS A 200 -12.07 4.99 3.63
C LYS A 200 -13.54 5.35 3.42
N ARG A 201 -13.79 6.59 2.97
CA ARG A 201 -15.16 7.08 2.72
C ARG A 201 -15.94 6.19 1.76
N ASN A 202 -15.28 5.55 0.79
CA ASN A 202 -15.93 4.70 -0.20
C ASN A 202 -16.65 3.51 0.46
N ASP A 203 -16.05 2.92 1.49
CA ASP A 203 -16.65 1.82 2.25
C ASP A 203 -17.76 2.31 3.23
N GLU A 204 -17.79 3.60 3.58
CA GLU A 204 -18.74 4.18 4.55
C GLU A 204 -19.99 4.80 3.90
N ILE A 205 -19.97 5.11 2.61
CA ILE A 205 -21.05 5.82 1.89
C ILE A 205 -22.40 5.16 2.12
N LEU A 206 -22.48 3.85 1.88
CA LEU A 206 -23.74 3.12 1.92
C LEU A 206 -24.35 3.12 3.34
N GLU A 207 -23.52 2.88 4.36
CA GLU A 207 -23.95 2.92 5.76
C GLU A 207 -24.45 4.31 6.16
N LYS A 208 -23.72 5.36 5.79
CA LYS A 208 -24.07 6.74 6.14
C LYS A 208 -25.39 7.16 5.52
N ILE A 209 -25.65 6.81 4.25
CA ILE A 209 -26.95 7.08 3.63
C ILE A 209 -28.07 6.31 4.35
N LYS A 210 -27.92 5.00 4.58
CA LYS A 210 -28.95 4.18 5.24
C LYS A 210 -29.28 4.70 6.64
N THR A 211 -28.27 4.98 7.45
CA THR A 211 -28.44 5.50 8.82
C THR A 211 -29.06 6.89 8.83
N THR A 212 -28.73 7.74 7.84
CA THR A 212 -29.30 9.08 7.73
C THR A 212 -30.78 9.03 7.33
N ILE A 213 -31.13 8.17 6.37
CA ILE A 213 -32.52 7.93 5.96
C ILE A 213 -33.34 7.38 7.14
N SER A 214 -32.84 6.36 7.85
CA SER A 214 -33.56 5.75 8.97
C SER A 214 -33.81 6.74 10.13
N LYS A 215 -32.85 7.62 10.43
CA LYS A 215 -33.00 8.68 11.44
C LYS A 215 -33.95 9.80 10.98
N LYS A 216 -33.83 10.29 9.74
CA LYS A 216 -34.61 11.43 9.23
C LYS A 216 -36.06 11.07 8.78
N ILE A 217 -36.39 9.77 8.65
CA ILE A 217 -37.77 9.27 8.44
C ILE A 217 -38.70 9.61 9.63
N ARG A 218 -38.18 10.10 10.77
CA ARG A 218 -39.00 10.46 11.93
C ARG A 218 -39.71 11.82 11.90
N SER A 219 -39.50 12.76 10.95
CA SER A 219 -40.38 13.96 10.95
C SER A 219 -40.48 14.88 9.72
N LYS A 220 -39.53 14.97 8.77
CA LYS A 220 -39.56 16.07 7.76
C LYS A 220 -39.17 15.75 6.30
N ILE A 221 -38.64 14.55 6.02
CA ILE A 221 -38.04 14.27 4.70
C ILE A 221 -38.95 13.46 3.75
N LYS A 222 -40.09 12.95 4.25
CA LYS A 222 -41.05 12.21 3.42
C LYS A 222 -41.54 13.03 2.22
N SER A 223 -41.80 14.34 2.38
CA SER A 223 -42.25 15.21 1.28
C SER A 223 -41.13 15.52 0.28
N PHE A 224 -39.93 15.86 0.75
CA PHE A 224 -38.80 16.17 -0.14
C PHE A 224 -38.33 14.95 -0.95
N ILE A 225 -38.41 13.74 -0.38
CA ILE A 225 -38.09 12.50 -1.10
C ILE A 225 -39.26 12.02 -1.98
N SER A 226 -40.52 12.25 -1.59
CA SER A 226 -41.67 11.89 -2.43
C SER A 226 -41.71 12.71 -3.72
N ASP A 227 -41.34 13.99 -3.65
CA ASP A 227 -41.35 14.89 -4.82
C ASP A 227 -40.17 14.63 -5.79
N LEU A 228 -39.20 13.81 -5.39
CA LEU A 228 -38.06 13.36 -6.21
C LEU A 228 -38.22 11.93 -6.74
N ARG A 229 -39.35 11.26 -6.46
CA ARG A 229 -39.59 9.82 -6.72
C ARG A 229 -40.34 9.50 -8.01
N ASP A 230 -40.24 10.32 -9.04
CA ASP A 230 -40.92 10.07 -10.33
C ASP A 230 -40.21 9.08 -11.28
N LYS A 231 -39.26 8.27 -10.79
CA LYS A 231 -38.70 7.15 -11.56
C LYS A 231 -38.45 5.95 -10.66
N GLU A 232 -38.71 4.74 -11.18
CA GLU A 232 -38.34 3.44 -10.57
C GLU A 232 -36.81 3.31 -10.49
N ILE A 233 -36.19 4.04 -9.57
CA ILE A 233 -34.74 3.95 -9.34
C ILE A 233 -34.49 2.72 -8.48
N PRO A 234 -33.64 1.77 -8.92
CA PRO A 234 -33.30 0.60 -8.11
C PRO A 234 -32.76 0.98 -6.72
N PRO A 235 -32.93 0.09 -5.72
CA PRO A 235 -32.33 0.26 -4.39
C PRO A 235 -30.85 0.59 -4.49
N LEU A 236 -30.36 1.47 -3.60
CA LEU A 236 -28.98 1.94 -3.61
C LEU A 236 -27.97 0.78 -3.60
N GLU A 237 -28.26 -0.29 -2.89
CA GLU A 237 -27.45 -1.50 -2.80
C GLU A 237 -27.18 -2.18 -4.15
N GLN A 238 -28.09 -2.02 -5.12
CA GLN A 238 -27.97 -2.63 -6.44
C GLN A 238 -27.19 -1.77 -7.43
N ARG A 239 -27.13 -0.45 -7.20
CA ARG A 239 -26.49 0.51 -8.11
C ARG A 239 -25.21 1.13 -7.57
N PHE A 240 -24.97 1.06 -6.26
CA PHE A 240 -23.80 1.66 -5.63
C PHE A 240 -22.51 0.99 -6.13
N VAL A 241 -21.62 1.81 -6.68
CA VAL A 241 -20.29 1.38 -7.11
C VAL A 241 -19.29 1.87 -6.09
N ASN A 242 -18.74 0.95 -5.31
CA ASN A 242 -17.67 1.24 -4.34
C ASN A 242 -16.30 1.05 -5.02
N PRO A 243 -15.48 2.12 -5.19
CA PRO A 243 -14.13 2.01 -5.76
C PRO A 243 -13.22 1.02 -5.01
N ASN A 244 -13.26 0.98 -3.68
CA ASN A 244 -12.45 0.04 -2.90
C ASN A 244 -12.80 -1.42 -3.24
N ASN A 245 -14.07 -1.72 -3.50
CA ASN A 245 -14.48 -3.05 -3.95
C ASN A 245 -13.97 -3.39 -5.35
N GLN A 246 -13.73 -2.41 -6.22
CA GLN A 246 -13.15 -2.67 -7.54
C GLN A 246 -11.70 -3.15 -7.41
N LEU A 247 -10.92 -2.55 -6.50
CA LEU A 247 -9.59 -3.07 -6.16
C LEU A 247 -9.67 -4.48 -5.56
N ARG A 248 -10.59 -4.74 -4.62
CA ARG A 248 -10.79 -6.09 -4.06
C ARG A 248 -11.14 -7.12 -5.15
N LYS A 249 -11.97 -6.76 -6.14
CA LYS A 249 -12.27 -7.61 -7.29
C LYS A 249 -11.06 -7.83 -8.19
N LEU A 250 -10.30 -6.77 -8.46
CA LEU A 250 -9.06 -6.86 -9.24
C LEU A 250 -8.08 -7.82 -8.60
N ILE A 251 -7.87 -7.73 -7.28
CA ILE A 251 -6.98 -8.63 -6.54
C ILE A 251 -7.40 -10.09 -6.73
N LYS A 252 -8.70 -10.42 -6.61
CA LYS A 252 -9.19 -11.79 -6.87
C LYS A 252 -8.89 -12.29 -8.28
N VAL A 253 -9.08 -11.43 -9.28
CA VAL A 253 -8.78 -11.76 -10.68
C VAL A 253 -7.28 -11.98 -10.88
N VAL A 254 -6.46 -11.10 -10.32
CA VAL A 254 -5.00 -11.18 -10.38
C VAL A 254 -4.49 -12.43 -9.67
N ASN A 255 -4.96 -12.72 -8.46
CA ASN A 255 -4.61 -13.93 -7.71
C ASN A 255 -4.90 -15.19 -8.51
N LYS A 256 -6.09 -15.28 -9.13
CA LYS A 256 -6.43 -16.40 -10.02
C LYS A 256 -5.45 -16.53 -11.18
N LYS A 257 -5.05 -15.41 -11.81
CA LYS A 257 -4.07 -15.40 -12.90
C LYS A 257 -2.67 -15.80 -12.43
N VAL A 258 -2.23 -15.35 -11.25
CA VAL A 258 -0.95 -15.77 -10.66
C VAL A 258 -0.93 -17.28 -10.43
N LEU A 259 -2.01 -17.85 -9.88
CA LEU A 259 -2.09 -19.29 -9.62
C LEU A 259 -2.05 -20.14 -10.91
N ASN A 260 -2.43 -19.54 -12.04
CA ASN A 260 -2.35 -20.15 -13.37
C ASN A 260 -1.05 -19.82 -14.12
N ASN A 261 -0.15 -19.02 -13.55
CA ASN A 261 1.04 -18.47 -14.22
C ASN A 261 0.74 -17.58 -15.45
N ASP A 262 -0.43 -16.93 -15.47
CA ASP A 262 -0.88 -16.06 -16.57
C ASP A 262 -0.41 -14.60 -16.41
N ILE A 263 0.22 -14.25 -15.30
CA ILE A 263 0.68 -12.89 -14.97
C ILE A 263 1.87 -12.97 -14.01
N ASP A 264 2.79 -12.02 -14.14
CA ASP A 264 4.00 -11.93 -13.33
C ASP A 264 4.01 -10.71 -12.38
N PHE A 265 3.35 -9.61 -12.76
CA PHE A 265 3.16 -8.45 -11.87
C PHE A 265 1.95 -7.58 -12.24
N LEU A 266 1.58 -6.69 -11.32
CA LEU A 266 0.58 -5.64 -11.49
C LEU A 266 1.28 -4.27 -11.53
N VAL A 267 0.82 -3.37 -12.37
CA VAL A 267 1.23 -1.96 -12.36
C VAL A 267 0.02 -1.10 -12.02
N VAL A 268 0.13 -0.24 -11.03
CA VAL A 268 -0.89 0.75 -10.67
C VAL A 268 -0.32 2.15 -10.85
N THR A 269 -0.86 2.90 -11.80
CA THR A 269 -0.38 4.25 -12.15
C THR A 269 -1.44 5.29 -11.88
N GLY A 270 -1.09 6.35 -11.18
CA GLY A 270 -1.96 7.51 -11.00
C GLY A 270 -3.10 7.28 -10.03
N ASP A 271 -3.37 8.32 -9.24
CA ASP A 271 -4.55 8.45 -8.38
C ASP A 271 -4.90 7.17 -7.60
N ILE A 272 -3.89 6.69 -6.86
CA ILE A 272 -3.97 5.46 -6.07
C ILE A 272 -4.95 5.66 -4.92
N ILE A 273 -4.76 6.72 -4.16
CA ILE A 273 -5.71 7.19 -3.17
C ILE A 273 -6.43 8.42 -3.71
N ASP A 274 -7.69 8.60 -3.31
CA ASP A 274 -8.47 9.75 -3.75
C ASP A 274 -8.00 11.07 -3.10
N PHE A 275 -7.51 10.98 -1.86
CA PHE A 275 -6.97 12.08 -1.04
C PHE A 275 -6.28 11.49 0.19
N CYS A 276 -5.38 12.25 0.83
CA CYS A 276 -4.54 11.76 1.92
C CYS A 276 -5.30 11.55 3.23
N LEU A 277 -5.95 12.56 3.80
CA LEU A 277 -6.49 12.47 5.18
C LEU A 277 -7.85 11.75 5.23
N ILE A 278 -8.00 10.78 6.11
CA ILE A 278 -9.27 10.05 6.29
C ILE A 278 -10.38 10.94 6.89
N SER A 279 -10.03 11.90 7.76
CA SER A 279 -11.00 12.75 8.45
C SER A 279 -11.33 14.00 7.63
N ALA A 280 -12.63 14.28 7.47
CA ALA A 280 -13.10 15.51 6.80
C ALA A 280 -12.78 16.79 7.58
N LEU A 281 -12.58 16.66 8.90
CA LEU A 281 -12.31 17.75 9.84
C LEU A 281 -11.34 17.22 10.90
N GLY A 282 -10.10 16.94 10.52
CA GLY A 282 -9.06 16.67 11.50
C GLY A 282 -8.90 17.86 12.45
N LYS A 283 -8.57 17.61 13.71
CA LYS A 283 -8.04 18.68 14.57
C LYS A 283 -6.80 19.25 13.87
N LEU A 284 -6.43 20.50 14.15
CA LEU A 284 -5.21 21.11 13.58
C LEU A 284 -3.99 20.19 13.74
N GLU A 285 -3.94 19.44 14.84
CA GLU A 285 -2.95 18.41 15.15
C GLU A 285 -2.85 17.30 14.09
N ASP A 286 -3.96 16.80 13.56
CA ASP A 286 -3.99 15.77 12.50
C ASP A 286 -3.47 16.33 11.17
N MET A 287 -3.57 17.65 10.98
CA MET A 287 -3.05 18.33 9.79
C MET A 287 -1.55 18.59 9.85
N VAL A 288 -1.00 18.71 11.06
CA VAL A 288 0.43 18.89 11.28
C VAL A 288 1.13 17.52 11.28
N ASN A 289 0.47 16.49 11.82
CA ASN A 289 1.04 15.17 12.00
C ASN A 289 0.36 14.13 11.08
N PHE A 290 0.93 13.94 9.89
CA PHE A 290 0.50 12.97 8.87
C PHE A 290 0.76 11.51 9.27
N HIS A 291 0.24 11.05 10.40
CA HIS A 291 0.44 9.66 10.83
C HIS A 291 -0.30 8.69 9.89
N LEU A 292 0.37 7.62 9.46
CA LEU A 292 -0.22 6.63 8.52
C LEU A 292 -1.65 6.19 8.89
N PRO A 293 -2.01 5.85 10.15
CA PRO A 293 -3.36 5.42 10.52
C PRO A 293 -4.47 6.43 10.18
N ASN A 294 -4.12 7.70 10.02
CA ASN A 294 -5.03 8.78 9.69
C ASN A 294 -5.12 9.06 8.18
N THR A 295 -4.47 8.25 7.34
CA THR A 295 -4.38 8.49 5.90
C THR A 295 -4.91 7.35 5.05
N ASN A 296 -5.44 7.65 3.85
CA ASN A 296 -5.96 6.62 2.94
C ASN A 296 -4.87 5.70 2.39
N TRP A 297 -3.58 6.00 2.59
CA TRP A 297 -2.49 5.05 2.35
C TRP A 297 -2.64 3.79 3.19
N VAL A 298 -3.12 3.91 4.43
CA VAL A 298 -3.40 2.73 5.28
C VAL A 298 -4.50 1.88 4.66
N ILE A 299 -5.51 2.51 4.06
CA ILE A 299 -6.63 1.80 3.41
C ILE A 299 -6.13 1.07 2.17
N PHE A 300 -5.30 1.72 1.35
CA PHE A 300 -4.68 1.07 0.19
C PHE A 300 -3.85 -0.15 0.62
N ARG A 301 -2.92 0.03 1.57
CA ARG A 301 -2.09 -1.06 2.10
C ARG A 301 -2.93 -2.19 2.69
N ASP A 302 -3.92 -1.86 3.51
CA ASP A 302 -4.72 -2.86 4.21
C ASP A 302 -5.61 -3.64 3.24
N ILE A 303 -6.11 -3.03 2.16
CA ILE A 303 -6.77 -3.76 1.07
C ILE A 303 -5.80 -4.72 0.37
N LEU A 304 -4.59 -4.28 0.03
CA LEU A 304 -3.58 -5.14 -0.60
C LEU A 304 -3.21 -6.35 0.28
N LEU A 305 -3.16 -6.15 1.59
CA LEU A 305 -2.79 -7.18 2.57
C LEU A 305 -4.01 -7.94 3.14
N ASN A 306 -5.23 -7.57 2.75
CA ASN A 306 -6.49 -8.04 3.33
C ASN A 306 -6.52 -7.96 4.87
N LYS A 307 -5.99 -6.85 5.40
CA LYS A 307 -5.82 -6.58 6.84
C LYS A 307 -6.87 -5.63 7.40
N GLU A 308 -7.91 -5.26 6.65
CA GLU A 308 -8.92 -4.31 7.13
C GLU A 308 -9.56 -4.77 8.44
N GLU A 309 -9.53 -3.94 9.49
CA GLU A 309 -10.08 -4.27 10.82
C GLU A 309 -11.59 -3.99 10.94
N TYR A 310 -12.25 -3.62 9.84
CA TYR A 310 -13.65 -3.22 9.83
C TYR A 310 -14.42 -3.85 8.67
N PHE A 311 -15.74 -3.99 8.88
CA PHE A 311 -16.69 -4.40 7.83
C PHE A 311 -17.85 -3.41 7.79
N LYS A 312 -18.23 -2.98 6.60
CA LYS A 312 -19.33 -2.04 6.35
C LYS A 312 -20.33 -2.62 5.35
N PRO A 313 -21.62 -2.25 5.45
CA PRO A 313 -22.61 -2.56 4.43
C PRO A 313 -22.09 -2.21 3.03
N GLY A 314 -22.17 -3.17 2.10
CA GLY A 314 -21.74 -2.98 0.72
C GLY A 314 -20.26 -3.26 0.47
N MET A 315 -19.45 -3.53 1.49
CA MET A 315 -18.10 -4.10 1.30
C MET A 315 -18.20 -5.57 0.86
N ILE A 316 -17.31 -5.99 -0.02
CA ILE A 316 -17.11 -7.41 -0.36
C ILE A 316 -15.88 -7.96 0.38
N ASN A 317 -15.84 -9.27 0.60
CA ASN A 317 -14.63 -9.92 1.15
C ASN A 317 -13.44 -9.73 0.20
N GLY A 318 -12.29 -9.38 0.74
CA GLY A 318 -11.02 -9.26 0.03
C GLY A 318 -10.19 -10.53 0.03
N GLU A 319 -9.04 -10.47 -0.63
CA GLU A 319 -7.94 -11.43 -0.58
C GLU A 319 -6.62 -10.65 -0.50
N GLU A 320 -5.60 -11.18 0.17
CA GLU A 320 -4.26 -10.60 0.08
C GLU A 320 -3.74 -10.76 -1.35
N LEU A 321 -3.11 -9.72 -1.89
CA LEU A 321 -2.54 -9.73 -3.22
C LEU A 321 -1.36 -10.71 -3.27
N LEU A 322 -1.41 -11.70 -4.16
CA LEU A 322 -0.35 -12.67 -4.41
C LEU A 322 0.54 -12.32 -5.60
N CYS A 323 0.51 -11.06 -6.04
CA CYS A 323 1.21 -10.57 -7.22
C CYS A 323 2.08 -9.38 -6.84
N PRO A 324 3.34 -9.32 -7.30
CA PRO A 324 4.16 -8.13 -7.11
C PRO A 324 3.46 -6.92 -7.74
N ILE A 325 3.54 -5.76 -7.09
CA ILE A 325 2.87 -4.55 -7.56
C ILE A 325 3.88 -3.41 -7.70
N PHE A 326 3.89 -2.76 -8.85
CA PHE A 326 4.60 -1.51 -9.07
C PHE A 326 3.61 -0.36 -9.01
N THR A 327 3.91 0.67 -8.22
CA THR A 327 3.02 1.82 -8.02
C THR A 327 3.68 3.13 -8.46
N VAL A 328 2.88 4.03 -9.03
CA VAL A 328 3.30 5.39 -9.37
C VAL A 328 2.20 6.36 -8.92
N PRO A 329 2.49 7.32 -8.02
CA PRO A 329 1.48 8.27 -7.56
C PRO A 329 1.06 9.26 -8.66
N GLY A 330 -0.22 9.61 -8.69
CA GLY A 330 -0.83 10.67 -9.50
C GLY A 330 -1.17 11.91 -8.69
N ASN A 331 -1.93 12.83 -9.28
CA ASN A 331 -2.18 14.14 -8.67
C ASN A 331 -3.08 14.08 -7.43
N HIS A 332 -4.00 13.11 -7.32
CA HIS A 332 -4.84 12.94 -6.12
C HIS A 332 -4.04 12.49 -4.91
N ASP A 333 -2.97 11.74 -5.11
CA ASP A 333 -2.09 11.23 -4.06
C ASP A 333 -1.37 12.35 -3.27
N PHE A 334 -1.32 13.55 -3.85
CA PHE A 334 -0.78 14.75 -3.22
C PHE A 334 -1.83 15.61 -2.50
N ARG A 335 -3.12 15.30 -2.59
CA ARG A 335 -4.18 16.16 -2.06
C ARG A 335 -4.53 15.81 -0.63
N LEU A 336 -4.78 16.81 0.20
CA LEU A 336 -5.12 16.59 1.61
C LEU A 336 -6.54 16.06 1.78
N ALA A 337 -7.48 16.72 1.12
CA ALA A 337 -8.89 16.56 1.35
C ALA A 337 -9.60 16.12 0.06
N HIS A 338 -10.78 15.59 0.25
CA HIS A 338 -11.59 15.12 -0.85
C HIS A 338 -12.34 16.25 -1.55
N TYR A 339 -12.66 16.02 -2.83
CA TYR A 339 -13.69 16.80 -3.49
C TYR A 339 -15.08 16.52 -2.95
N ASP A 340 -15.95 17.50 -3.15
CA ASP A 340 -17.39 17.29 -3.07
C ASP A 340 -17.81 16.30 -4.16
N LEU A 341 -18.53 15.24 -3.79
CA LEU A 341 -19.06 14.25 -4.73
C LEU A 341 -20.04 14.87 -5.76
N ARG A 342 -20.60 16.05 -5.48
CA ARG A 342 -21.46 16.80 -6.40
C ARG A 342 -20.67 17.44 -7.54
N TRP A 343 -19.39 17.73 -7.33
CA TRP A 343 -18.55 18.34 -8.35
C TRP A 343 -18.39 17.37 -9.53
N GLY A 344 -18.61 17.86 -10.75
CA GLY A 344 -18.47 17.08 -11.97
C GLY A 344 -19.48 15.91 -12.05
N LEU A 345 -20.54 15.94 -11.22
CA LEU A 345 -21.51 14.86 -11.09
C LEU A 345 -20.89 13.51 -10.69
N MET A 346 -19.77 13.50 -9.96
CA MET A 346 -19.08 12.26 -9.54
C MET A 346 -20.00 11.29 -8.79
N TYR A 347 -20.94 11.80 -8.00
CA TYR A 347 -21.94 10.99 -7.32
C TYR A 347 -22.71 10.06 -8.27
N LYS A 348 -22.94 10.46 -9.54
CA LYS A 348 -23.59 9.59 -10.53
C LYS A 348 -22.71 8.41 -10.92
N LYS A 349 -21.38 8.59 -11.00
CA LYS A 349 -20.42 7.53 -11.36
C LYS A 349 -20.35 6.42 -10.30
N ILE A 350 -20.51 6.79 -9.04
CA ILE A 350 -20.62 5.83 -7.93
C ILE A 350 -22.06 5.34 -7.70
N GLY A 351 -22.97 5.68 -8.62
CA GLY A 351 -24.34 5.18 -8.63
C GLY A 351 -25.27 5.83 -7.63
N LEU A 352 -24.97 7.02 -7.11
CA LEU A 352 -25.87 7.80 -6.24
C LEU A 352 -26.82 8.69 -7.04
N VAL A 353 -27.95 9.06 -6.44
CA VAL A 353 -28.79 10.18 -6.90
C VAL A 353 -28.46 11.47 -6.15
N LEU A 354 -28.93 12.62 -6.65
CA LEU A 354 -28.59 13.92 -6.05
C LEU A 354 -29.03 14.02 -4.58
N SER A 355 -30.23 13.53 -4.25
CA SER A 355 -30.72 13.55 -2.87
C SER A 355 -29.81 12.77 -1.92
N GLU A 356 -29.28 11.63 -2.34
CA GLU A 356 -28.33 10.83 -1.56
C GLU A 356 -26.97 11.51 -1.43
N ALA A 357 -26.48 12.12 -2.51
CA ALA A 357 -25.25 12.91 -2.47
C ALA A 357 -25.36 14.09 -1.50
N LEU A 358 -26.52 14.75 -1.45
CA LEU A 358 -26.81 15.81 -0.47
C LEU A 358 -26.84 15.28 0.97
N LEU A 359 -27.33 14.06 1.20
CA LEU A 359 -27.30 13.45 2.54
C LEU A 359 -25.88 13.15 3.03
N ILE A 360 -24.97 12.82 2.12
CA ILE A 360 -23.56 12.55 2.45
C ILE A 360 -22.81 13.84 2.77
N PHE A 361 -23.12 14.95 2.07
CA PHE A 361 -22.43 16.23 2.25
C PHE A 361 -22.42 16.70 3.70
N ASP A 362 -23.51 16.46 4.44
CA ASP A 362 -23.61 16.75 5.89
C ASP A 362 -22.55 16.04 6.75
N HIS A 363 -22.02 14.90 6.28
CA HIS A 363 -21.02 14.10 6.99
C HIS A 363 -19.59 14.41 6.58
N TRP A 364 -19.40 14.91 5.36
CA TRP A 364 -18.11 15.13 4.73
C TRP A 364 -18.14 16.47 4.00
N VAL A 365 -18.02 17.54 4.78
CA VAL A 365 -17.94 18.90 4.25
C VAL A 365 -16.67 18.99 3.41
N ALA A 366 -16.82 19.26 2.12
CA ALA A 366 -15.69 19.41 1.23
C ALA A 366 -14.90 20.68 1.59
N ASP A 367 -13.57 20.59 1.48
CA ASP A 367 -12.67 21.74 1.54
C ASP A 367 -12.06 21.93 0.14
N PRO A 368 -12.63 22.80 -0.70
CA PRO A 368 -12.17 22.98 -2.08
C PRO A 368 -10.72 23.43 -2.18
N VAL A 369 -10.23 24.22 -1.23
CA VAL A 369 -8.84 24.71 -1.23
C VAL A 369 -7.91 23.53 -1.00
N ARG A 370 -8.16 22.73 0.04
CA ARG A 370 -7.33 21.55 0.37
C ARG A 370 -7.49 20.41 -0.63
N ALA A 371 -8.62 20.33 -1.30
CA ALA A 371 -8.86 19.39 -2.39
C ALA A 371 -8.15 19.79 -3.69
N LEU A 372 -7.71 21.05 -3.83
CA LEU A 372 -6.98 21.51 -5.01
C LEU A 372 -5.49 21.77 -4.76
N THR A 373 -5.09 21.92 -3.50
CA THR A 373 -3.70 22.21 -3.14
C THR A 373 -2.87 20.93 -3.07
N PRO A 374 -1.90 20.72 -3.98
CA PRO A 374 -1.01 19.58 -3.88
C PRO A 374 0.02 19.82 -2.77
N LEU A 375 0.16 18.86 -1.85
CA LEU A 375 1.17 18.86 -0.81
C LEU A 375 1.97 17.56 -0.86
N ARG A 376 3.27 17.67 -1.14
CA ARG A 376 4.19 16.52 -1.20
C ARG A 376 4.33 15.77 0.11
N ILE A 377 4.05 16.43 1.24
CA ILE A 377 4.02 15.80 2.56
C ILE A 377 2.99 14.65 2.63
N CYS A 378 1.97 14.65 1.78
CA CYS A 378 1.00 13.57 1.68
C CYS A 378 1.63 12.22 1.30
N LEU A 379 2.80 12.23 0.64
CA LEU A 379 3.51 11.03 0.22
C LEU A 379 4.46 10.47 1.29
N ILE A 380 4.63 11.10 2.45
CA ILE A 380 5.53 10.57 3.50
C ILE A 380 5.16 9.12 3.84
N ASN A 381 3.87 8.86 4.05
CA ASN A 381 3.35 7.53 4.36
C ASN A 381 3.46 6.55 3.19
N TYR A 382 3.40 7.05 1.95
CA TYR A 382 3.70 6.25 0.77
C TYR A 382 5.17 5.84 0.82
N TRP A 383 6.12 6.78 0.87
CA TRP A 383 7.55 6.46 0.89
C TRP A 383 8.00 5.60 2.08
N GLN A 384 7.33 5.73 3.22
CA GLN A 384 7.63 4.92 4.40
C GLN A 384 7.09 3.49 4.29
N GLU A 385 6.04 3.19 3.53
CA GLU A 385 5.31 1.92 3.69
C GLU A 385 4.90 1.25 2.38
N ILE A 386 4.78 2.02 1.31
CA ILE A 386 4.40 1.62 -0.05
C ILE A 386 5.62 1.71 -0.94
#